data_AF-A0A954UTR8-F1
#
_entry.id   AF-A0A954UTR8-F1
#
_cell.length_a   1.000
_cell.length_b   1.000
_cell.length_c   1.000
_cell.angle_alpha   90.00
_cell.angle_beta   90.00
_cell.angle_gamma   90.00
#
_symmetry.space_group_name_H-M   'P 1'
#
loop_
_entity.id
_entity.type
_entity.pdbx_description
1 polymer ?
#
loop_
_entity_poly.entity_id
_entity_poly.type
_entity_poly.pdbx_seq_one_letter_code
_entity_poly.pdbx_strand_id
1 'polypeptide(L)'
;MHFRTALLLIPGLLWPQVSSAQVATPGTDILRSTQELLPPIEEPDGSQQSQQLQPRDLPPTARLDAMSAAQDSSDHANAPSPFSKVSDTEPAPALTPQMQNLRAKILAVLSLEMNKPRFTTQHSPWGIMHAMHAFGVETLVVNEHGQQVNAAGWLAWNQACRGRTMMYLDNSNQLELRIGPGYQGHDGQFLALLAQSRVMDDFELRVGNRALTVADLVEHEKRTCRPGTELTFKLIGLAHYLGPDAKWSNQFGAWDIPRLIEEELRQPVVGAACGGTHRLFGHSYALNRARKANIPIDGSWQRASQFTLQYQQRAIGLQNPDGSFSTEWFKARGMSSDIERRLQTTGHILEWMVFSLPQVDMQDERIVRSVDYLASLMLQHRNQAWEVGPRGHAIRALALYDQRVFGGMPGQLEKRLAKLVPNHRTVR
;
A
#
# COMPACT_ATOMS: atom_id res chain seq x y z
N MET A 1 -17.00 -62.83 49.47
CA MET A 1 -17.16 -63.96 48.53
C MET A 1 -16.44 -63.59 47.24
N HIS A 2 -15.42 -64.39 46.88
CA HIS A 2 -14.74 -64.53 45.57
C HIS A 2 -14.00 -63.33 44.96
N PHE A 3 -12.83 -63.47 44.34
CA PHE A 3 -11.54 -64.10 44.67
C PHE A 3 -10.52 -63.40 43.72
N ARG A 4 -9.29 -63.14 44.19
CA ARG A 4 -8.16 -62.62 43.38
C ARG A 4 -7.58 -63.73 42.50
N THR A 5 -7.05 -63.40 41.32
CA THR A 5 -5.88 -64.12 40.78
C THR A 5 -5.01 -63.17 39.94
N ALA A 6 -3.70 -63.25 40.19
CA ALA A 6 -2.61 -62.51 39.57
C ALA A 6 -1.95 -63.35 38.46
N LEU A 7 -1.13 -62.75 37.61
CA LEU A 7 0.04 -63.44 37.02
C LEU A 7 1.21 -62.45 36.79
N LEU A 8 2.38 -62.86 37.27
CA LEU A 8 3.73 -62.28 37.15
C LEU A 8 4.37 -62.63 35.76
N LEU A 9 5.15 -61.78 35.06
CA LEU A 9 6.57 -61.39 35.21
C LEU A 9 7.57 -62.54 34.83
N ILE A 10 8.42 -62.46 33.76
CA ILE A 10 9.86 -62.03 33.63
C ILE A 10 10.46 -62.76 32.35
N PRO A 11 11.70 -62.56 31.82
CA PRO A 11 12.35 -61.48 31.03
C PRO A 11 13.02 -61.96 29.70
N GLY A 12 13.74 -61.09 28.97
CA GLY A 12 14.70 -61.54 27.93
C GLY A 12 15.64 -60.44 27.42
N LEU A 13 16.95 -60.66 27.59
CA LEU A 13 18.09 -59.78 27.32
C LEU A 13 18.74 -60.03 25.92
N LEU A 14 19.36 -58.98 25.36
CA LEU A 14 20.61 -58.91 24.54
C LEU A 14 20.65 -59.20 23.01
N TRP A 15 20.91 -58.10 22.26
CA TRP A 15 21.85 -57.85 21.12
C TRP A 15 21.77 -58.64 19.78
N PRO A 16 22.36 -58.17 18.64
CA PRO A 16 23.35 -57.08 18.45
C PRO A 16 23.07 -56.06 17.30
N GLN A 17 23.91 -55.01 17.27
CA GLN A 17 24.17 -54.15 16.12
C GLN A 17 24.77 -54.96 14.95
N VAL A 18 24.31 -54.68 13.73
CA VAL A 18 25.09 -54.93 12.50
C VAL A 18 25.01 -53.68 11.62
N SER A 19 26.18 -53.11 11.38
CA SER A 19 26.46 -52.11 10.35
C SER A 19 26.50 -52.78 8.98
N SER A 20 25.89 -52.19 7.95
CA SER A 20 26.51 -52.09 6.61
C SER A 20 25.62 -51.35 5.60
N ALA A 21 26.32 -50.65 4.70
CA ALA A 21 25.94 -50.22 3.36
C ALA A 21 25.03 -48.98 3.22
N GLN A 22 25.70 -47.83 3.17
CA GLN A 22 25.29 -46.70 2.34
C GLN A 22 25.18 -47.17 0.87
N VAL A 23 23.99 -47.04 0.30
CA VAL A 23 23.80 -46.91 -1.14
C VAL A 23 23.43 -45.45 -1.39
N ALA A 24 24.35 -44.73 -2.04
CA ALA A 24 24.17 -43.34 -2.41
C ALA A 24 23.15 -43.24 -3.56
N THR A 25 22.02 -42.59 -3.31
CA THR A 25 21.16 -42.00 -4.35
C THR A 25 21.45 -40.50 -4.44
N PRO A 26 21.93 -39.98 -5.57
CA PRO A 26 22.17 -38.55 -5.72
C PRO A 26 20.85 -37.86 -6.06
N GLY A 27 20.45 -36.86 -5.26
CA GLY A 27 19.40 -35.94 -5.68
C GLY A 27 18.49 -35.38 -4.60
N THR A 28 19.04 -34.73 -3.57
CA THR A 28 18.32 -33.71 -2.79
C THR A 28 19.34 -32.89 -2.01
N ASP A 29 20.06 -32.00 -2.68
CA ASP A 29 21.01 -31.09 -1.99
C ASP A 29 21.09 -29.71 -2.66
N ILE A 30 19.93 -29.16 -3.05
CA ILE A 30 19.84 -27.79 -3.62
C ILE A 30 19.09 -26.82 -2.69
N LEU A 31 18.54 -27.24 -1.54
CA LEU A 31 17.75 -26.36 -0.66
C LEU A 31 18.36 -26.10 0.73
N ARG A 32 19.63 -26.47 0.98
CA ARG A 32 20.31 -26.18 2.26
C ARG A 32 21.44 -25.15 2.19
N SER A 33 21.76 -24.60 1.01
CA SER A 33 22.98 -23.80 0.82
C SER A 33 22.77 -22.29 0.63
N THR A 34 21.58 -21.72 0.79
CA THR A 34 21.37 -20.26 0.68
C THR A 34 20.89 -19.61 1.96
N GLN A 35 21.12 -20.25 3.11
CA GLN A 35 20.99 -19.62 4.42
C GLN A 35 22.30 -18.91 4.81
N GLU A 36 23.01 -18.33 3.83
CA GLU A 36 23.84 -17.17 4.14
C GLU A 36 22.88 -16.10 4.66
N LEU A 37 23.07 -15.75 5.92
CA LEU A 37 22.39 -14.66 6.60
C LEU A 37 22.62 -13.37 5.80
N LEU A 38 21.74 -13.13 4.82
CA LEU A 38 21.60 -11.80 4.25
C LEU A 38 21.42 -10.84 5.42
N PRO A 39 22.16 -9.72 5.45
CA PRO A 39 21.99 -8.73 6.51
C PRO A 39 20.52 -8.33 6.59
N PRO A 40 20.02 -7.95 7.79
CA PRO A 40 18.65 -7.48 7.94
C PRO A 40 18.36 -6.42 6.88
N ILE A 41 17.23 -6.55 6.17
CA ILE A 41 16.80 -5.51 5.25
C ILE A 41 16.61 -4.25 6.09
N GLU A 42 17.39 -3.21 5.78
CA GLU A 42 17.23 -1.87 6.33
C GLU A 42 15.88 -1.34 5.85
N GLU A 43 14.84 -1.64 6.64
CA GLU A 43 13.57 -0.95 6.52
C GLU A 43 13.77 0.42 7.17
N PRO A 44 13.29 1.50 6.51
CA PRO A 44 13.52 2.84 7.01
C PRO A 44 13.06 2.91 8.46
N ASP A 45 13.90 3.54 9.27
CA ASP A 45 13.46 4.04 10.56
C ASP A 45 12.18 4.86 10.29
N GLY A 46 11.16 4.68 11.12
CA GLY A 46 9.90 5.42 11.02
C GLY A 46 10.08 6.93 11.22
N SER A 47 11.31 7.45 11.22
CA SER A 47 11.74 8.83 11.40
C SER A 47 11.52 9.74 10.20
N GLN A 48 10.94 9.26 9.09
CA GLN A 48 10.11 10.15 8.24
C GLN A 48 8.74 10.44 8.85
N GLN A 49 8.56 10.17 10.15
CA GLN A 49 7.55 10.78 10.98
C GLN A 49 7.59 12.30 10.79
N SER A 50 6.49 12.86 10.31
CA SER A 50 6.15 14.23 10.61
C SER A 50 6.18 14.39 12.13
N GLN A 51 7.20 15.07 12.65
CA GLN A 51 7.00 15.83 13.89
C GLN A 51 5.71 16.62 13.67
N GLN A 52 4.76 16.50 14.60
CA GLN A 52 3.57 17.36 14.62
C GLN A 52 4.08 18.80 14.73
N LEU A 53 4.34 19.44 13.60
CA LEU A 53 4.69 20.85 13.55
C LEU A 53 3.42 21.59 13.97
N GLN A 54 3.50 22.28 15.10
CA GLN A 54 2.45 23.21 15.46
C GLN A 54 2.39 24.28 14.34
N PRO A 55 1.24 24.90 14.06
CA PRO A 55 1.10 25.87 12.95
C PRO A 55 2.14 27.00 12.93
N ARG A 56 2.74 27.31 14.09
CA ARG A 56 3.82 28.30 14.26
C ARG A 56 5.20 27.84 13.77
N ASP A 57 5.43 26.54 13.63
CA ASP A 57 6.71 25.91 13.29
C ASP A 57 6.81 25.55 11.79
N LEU A 58 5.80 25.90 11.00
CA LEU A 58 5.76 25.64 9.56
C LEU A 58 6.68 26.59 8.77
N PRO A 59 7.49 26.08 7.82
CA PRO A 59 8.30 26.92 6.95
C PRO A 59 7.41 27.86 6.10
N PRO A 60 7.94 29.01 5.61
CA PRO A 60 7.16 29.99 4.85
C PRO A 60 6.40 29.40 3.64
N THR A 61 6.91 28.31 3.06
CA THR A 61 6.28 27.59 1.95
C THR A 61 5.01 26.83 2.36
N ALA A 62 4.92 26.33 3.59
CA ALA A 62 3.71 25.67 4.09
C ALA A 62 2.61 26.68 4.45
N ARG A 63 2.97 27.95 4.74
CA ARG A 63 1.99 29.04 4.84
C ARG A 63 1.39 29.39 3.48
N LEU A 64 2.14 29.25 2.38
CA LEU A 64 1.61 29.46 1.03
C LEU A 64 0.54 28.42 0.67
N ASP A 65 0.71 27.14 1.03
CA ASP A 65 -0.32 26.11 0.80
C ASP A 65 -1.58 26.37 1.63
N ALA A 66 -1.43 26.75 2.92
CA ALA A 66 -2.56 27.04 3.80
C ALA A 66 -3.29 28.38 3.48
N MET A 67 -2.55 29.40 3.02
CA MET A 67 -3.13 30.68 2.58
C MET A 67 -3.76 30.55 1.18
N SER A 68 -3.18 29.77 0.28
CA SER A 68 -3.77 29.46 -1.05
C SER A 68 -5.12 28.76 -0.92
N ALA A 69 -5.23 27.78 -0.01
CA ALA A 69 -6.50 27.09 0.27
C ALA A 69 -7.59 27.98 0.90
N ALA A 70 -7.21 29.09 1.55
CA ALA A 70 -8.12 30.00 2.24
C ALA A 70 -8.41 31.32 1.48
N GLN A 71 -7.56 31.75 0.53
CA GLN A 71 -7.67 33.06 -0.09
C GLN A 71 -7.62 33.09 -1.62
N ASP A 72 -7.39 31.97 -2.32
CA ASP A 72 -7.17 32.01 -3.78
C ASP A 72 -8.23 31.25 -4.60
N SER A 73 -9.50 31.44 -4.22
CA SER A 73 -10.65 30.81 -4.88
C SER A 73 -11.11 31.51 -6.16
N SER A 74 -10.56 32.67 -6.53
CA SER A 74 -11.04 33.44 -7.69
C SER A 74 -10.10 33.47 -8.90
N ASP A 75 -8.78 33.45 -8.72
CA ASP A 75 -7.88 33.85 -9.82
C ASP A 75 -7.19 32.68 -10.53
N HIS A 76 -6.98 31.54 -9.84
CA HIS A 76 -6.49 30.31 -10.46
C HIS A 76 -7.58 29.32 -10.91
N ALA A 77 -8.85 29.61 -10.61
CA ALA A 77 -9.99 28.78 -11.03
C ALA A 77 -10.28 28.82 -12.55
N ASN A 78 -9.66 29.73 -13.30
CA ASN A 78 -9.94 30.00 -14.71
C ASN A 78 -8.87 29.51 -15.71
N ALA A 79 -7.77 28.89 -15.26
CA ALA A 79 -6.90 28.19 -16.19
C ALA A 79 -7.60 26.89 -16.64
N PRO A 80 -7.76 26.62 -17.95
CA PRO A 80 -8.35 25.36 -18.40
C PRO A 80 -7.49 24.21 -17.88
N SER A 81 -8.13 23.33 -17.10
CA SER A 81 -7.46 22.14 -16.60
C SER A 81 -6.88 21.35 -17.78
N PRO A 82 -5.61 20.91 -17.70
CA PRO A 82 -5.03 20.03 -18.70
C PRO A 82 -5.72 18.65 -18.74
N PHE A 83 -6.53 18.36 -17.73
CA PHE A 83 -7.32 17.15 -17.57
C PHE A 83 -8.80 17.44 -17.68
N SER A 84 -9.53 16.50 -18.25
CA SER A 84 -10.96 16.63 -18.46
C SER A 84 -11.69 16.80 -17.12
N LYS A 85 -12.71 17.65 -17.09
CA LYS A 85 -13.61 17.68 -15.92
C LYS A 85 -14.27 16.31 -15.82
N VAL A 86 -14.12 15.68 -14.65
CA VAL A 86 -14.56 14.34 -14.25
C VAL A 86 -15.70 13.80 -15.12
N SER A 87 -15.34 13.02 -16.13
CA SER A 87 -16.28 12.24 -16.93
C SER A 87 -15.66 10.87 -17.14
N ASP A 88 -16.15 9.89 -16.39
CA ASP A 88 -15.81 8.46 -16.55
C ASP A 88 -16.79 7.77 -17.52
N THR A 89 -17.65 8.52 -18.22
CA THR A 89 -18.69 7.95 -19.09
C THR A 89 -18.21 7.68 -20.51
N GLU A 90 -17.01 8.14 -20.89
CA GLU A 90 -16.46 7.86 -22.21
C GLU A 90 -15.70 6.53 -22.24
N PRO A 91 -15.97 5.67 -23.24
CA PRO A 91 -15.27 4.39 -23.37
C PRO A 91 -13.77 4.62 -23.62
N ALA A 92 -12.94 3.75 -23.03
CA ALA A 92 -11.50 3.82 -23.21
C ALA A 92 -11.11 3.74 -24.69
N PRO A 93 -10.20 4.60 -25.19
CA PRO A 93 -9.74 4.57 -26.57
C PRO A 93 -9.13 3.20 -26.92
N ALA A 94 -9.25 2.80 -28.19
CA ALA A 94 -8.63 1.57 -28.69
C ALA A 94 -7.11 1.59 -28.49
N LEU A 95 -6.52 0.44 -28.15
CA LEU A 95 -5.09 0.33 -27.85
C LEU A 95 -4.22 0.46 -29.12
N THR A 96 -3.44 1.54 -29.19
CA THR A 96 -2.40 1.72 -30.21
C THR A 96 -1.26 0.70 -30.05
N PRO A 97 -0.42 0.46 -31.08
CA PRO A 97 0.77 -0.40 -30.96
C PRO A 97 1.72 0.04 -29.83
N GLN A 98 1.88 1.35 -29.63
CA GLN A 98 2.67 1.91 -28.53
C GLN A 98 2.11 1.50 -27.17
N MET A 99 0.79 1.55 -27.01
CA MET A 99 0.11 1.12 -25.78
C MET A 99 0.22 -0.39 -25.56
N GLN A 100 0.25 -1.21 -26.62
CA GLN A 100 0.49 -2.65 -26.51
C GLN A 100 1.92 -2.96 -26.02
N ASN A 101 2.92 -2.22 -26.50
CA ASN A 101 4.30 -2.33 -26.03
C ASN A 101 4.43 -1.90 -24.56
N LEU A 102 3.77 -0.80 -24.18
CA LEU A 102 3.73 -0.35 -22.79
C LEU A 102 3.10 -1.41 -21.88
N ARG A 103 1.99 -2.02 -22.30
CA ARG A 103 1.36 -3.14 -21.57
C ARG A 103 2.35 -4.28 -21.34
N ALA A 104 3.07 -4.71 -22.38
CA ALA A 104 4.06 -5.78 -22.24
C ALA A 104 5.17 -5.40 -21.25
N LYS A 105 5.65 -4.15 -21.29
CA LYS A 105 6.65 -3.61 -20.36
C LYS A 105 6.16 -3.64 -18.91
N ILE A 106 4.94 -3.18 -18.66
CA ILE A 106 4.31 -3.20 -17.33
C ILE A 106 4.19 -4.64 -16.82
N LEU A 107 3.63 -5.55 -17.62
CA LEU A 107 3.44 -6.94 -17.21
C LEU A 107 4.77 -7.64 -16.91
N ALA A 108 5.86 -7.28 -17.61
CA ALA A 108 7.19 -7.77 -17.29
C ALA A 108 7.66 -7.31 -15.91
N VAL A 109 7.48 -6.02 -15.55
CA VAL A 109 7.79 -5.53 -14.19
C VAL A 109 6.94 -6.24 -13.15
N LEU A 110 5.62 -6.29 -13.34
CA LEU A 110 4.71 -6.89 -12.37
C LEU A 110 5.03 -8.38 -12.15
N SER A 111 5.33 -9.13 -13.22
CA SER A 111 5.75 -10.53 -13.14
C SER A 111 7.06 -10.69 -12.36
N LEU A 112 8.09 -9.89 -12.65
CA LEU A 112 9.37 -9.96 -11.92
C LEU A 112 9.16 -9.67 -10.42
N GLU A 113 8.34 -8.67 -10.10
CA GLU A 113 8.16 -8.18 -8.73
C GLU A 113 7.23 -9.04 -7.87
N MET A 114 6.28 -9.72 -8.50
CA MET A 114 5.40 -10.68 -7.83
C MET A 114 6.17 -11.95 -7.43
N ASN A 115 7.12 -12.39 -8.26
CA ASN A 115 7.91 -13.61 -8.02
C ASN A 115 9.10 -13.42 -7.06
N LYS A 116 9.36 -12.21 -6.57
CA LYS A 116 10.42 -11.97 -5.58
C LYS A 116 9.95 -12.45 -4.20
N PRO A 117 10.62 -13.45 -3.59
CA PRO A 117 10.23 -13.96 -2.28
C PRO A 117 10.42 -12.86 -1.22
N ARG A 118 9.52 -12.84 -0.24
CA ARG A 118 9.56 -11.94 0.91
C ARG A 118 9.35 -12.77 2.15
N PHE A 119 10.35 -12.80 3.03
CA PHE A 119 10.34 -13.67 4.20
C PHE A 119 9.79 -12.91 5.42
N THR A 120 8.84 -13.51 6.13
CA THR A 120 8.28 -12.94 7.37
C THR A 120 9.32 -12.80 8.46
N THR A 121 10.40 -13.59 8.41
CA THR A 121 11.53 -13.51 9.35
C THR A 121 12.46 -12.33 9.08
N GLN A 122 12.46 -11.78 7.86
CA GLN A 122 13.35 -10.69 7.43
C GLN A 122 12.64 -9.33 7.40
N HIS A 123 11.33 -9.34 7.14
CA HIS A 123 10.52 -8.13 7.06
C HIS A 123 9.70 -7.90 8.32
N SER A 124 9.59 -6.65 8.75
CA SER A 124 8.68 -6.27 9.83
C SER A 124 7.22 -6.24 9.36
N PRO A 125 6.24 -6.05 10.27
CA PRO A 125 4.87 -5.78 9.85
C PRO A 125 4.75 -4.64 8.84
N TRP A 126 5.58 -3.58 8.95
CA TRP A 126 5.64 -2.49 7.97
C TRP A 126 6.01 -2.98 6.57
N GLY A 127 7.05 -3.82 6.47
CA GLY A 127 7.54 -4.33 5.18
C GLY A 127 6.53 -5.27 4.52
N ILE A 128 5.90 -6.15 5.29
CA ILE A 128 4.86 -7.06 4.80
C ILE A 128 3.61 -6.28 4.35
N MET A 129 3.22 -5.24 5.08
CA MET A 129 2.16 -4.32 4.66
C MET A 129 2.46 -3.67 3.30
N HIS A 130 3.67 -3.14 3.09
CA HIS A 130 4.06 -2.51 1.82
C HIS A 130 4.20 -3.52 0.67
N ALA A 131 4.53 -4.77 0.98
CA ALA A 131 4.48 -5.85 0.00
C ALA A 131 3.05 -6.17 -0.45
N MET A 132 2.09 -6.13 0.48
CA MET A 132 0.66 -6.31 0.19
C MET A 132 0.12 -5.18 -0.68
N HIS A 133 0.60 -3.95 -0.49
CA HIS A 133 0.09 -2.74 -1.16
C HIS A 133 -0.08 -2.91 -2.68
N ALA A 134 0.92 -3.49 -3.36
CA ALA A 134 0.94 -3.59 -4.82
C ALA A 134 -0.02 -4.64 -5.43
N PHE A 135 -0.11 -5.83 -4.84
CA PHE A 135 -0.89 -6.95 -5.39
C PHE A 135 -2.12 -7.30 -4.54
N GLY A 136 -2.35 -6.57 -3.45
CA GLY A 136 -3.47 -6.77 -2.54
C GLY A 136 -3.50 -8.17 -1.95
N VAL A 137 -4.67 -8.79 -1.98
CA VAL A 137 -4.92 -10.12 -1.40
C VAL A 137 -4.23 -11.27 -2.14
N GLU A 138 -3.56 -11.05 -3.28
CA GLU A 138 -2.73 -12.09 -3.92
C GLU A 138 -1.31 -12.16 -3.40
N THR A 139 -0.86 -11.17 -2.62
CA THR A 139 0.52 -11.14 -2.16
C THR A 139 0.81 -12.35 -1.27
N LEU A 140 1.77 -13.17 -1.73
CA LEU A 140 2.33 -14.27 -0.94
C LEU A 140 3.65 -13.85 -0.30
N VAL A 141 3.87 -14.35 0.92
CA VAL A 141 5.10 -14.21 1.70
C VAL A 141 5.53 -15.58 2.20
N VAL A 142 6.80 -15.73 2.53
CA VAL A 142 7.39 -17.00 2.99
C VAL A 142 7.50 -16.96 4.51
N ASN A 143 6.86 -17.91 5.20
CA ASN A 143 6.92 -18.00 6.65
C ASN A 143 8.25 -18.62 7.14
N GLU A 144 8.44 -18.70 8.46
CA GLU A 144 9.60 -19.30 9.12
C GLU A 144 9.81 -20.80 8.80
N HIS A 145 8.78 -21.48 8.31
CA HIS A 145 8.83 -22.87 7.87
C HIS A 145 9.09 -23.03 6.37
N GLY A 146 9.33 -21.92 5.65
CA GLY A 146 9.57 -21.93 4.20
C GLY A 146 8.29 -22.09 3.37
N GLN A 147 7.10 -21.96 3.97
CA GLN A 147 5.82 -22.10 3.29
C GLN A 147 5.34 -20.75 2.75
N GLN A 148 4.75 -20.75 1.55
CA GLN A 148 4.08 -19.58 1.02
C GLN A 148 2.72 -19.41 1.70
N VAL A 149 2.49 -18.22 2.25
CA VAL A 149 1.26 -17.84 2.95
C VAL A 149 0.77 -16.48 2.47
N ASN A 150 -0.53 -16.23 2.61
CA ASN A 150 -1.12 -14.95 2.23
C ASN A 150 -0.67 -13.82 3.17
N ALA A 151 -0.17 -12.71 2.62
CA ALA A 151 0.33 -11.58 3.41
C ALA A 151 -0.77 -10.91 4.24
N ALA A 152 -1.96 -10.69 3.65
CA ALA A 152 -3.10 -10.09 4.34
C ALA A 152 -3.57 -10.98 5.49
N GLY A 153 -3.72 -12.28 5.23
CA GLY A 153 -4.08 -13.28 6.24
C GLY A 153 -3.04 -13.39 7.35
N TRP A 154 -1.75 -13.36 7.02
CA TRP A 154 -0.65 -13.39 7.99
C TRP A 154 -0.71 -12.20 8.97
N LEU A 155 -0.88 -10.99 8.44
CA LEU A 155 -1.02 -9.77 9.23
C LEU A 155 -2.33 -9.76 10.04
N ALA A 156 -3.44 -10.19 9.44
CA ALA A 156 -4.75 -10.24 10.08
C ALA A 156 -4.81 -11.24 11.24
N TRP A 157 -4.16 -12.39 11.12
CA TRP A 157 -3.94 -13.31 12.23
C TRP A 157 -2.82 -12.88 13.19
N ASN A 158 -2.31 -11.66 13.01
CA ASN A 158 -1.32 -11.03 13.87
C ASN A 158 -0.06 -11.90 14.07
N GLN A 159 0.29 -12.65 13.02
CA GLN A 159 1.47 -13.50 13.04
C GLN A 159 2.73 -12.65 13.06
N ALA A 160 3.80 -13.23 13.62
CA ALA A 160 5.04 -12.50 13.80
C ALA A 160 5.69 -12.17 12.45
N CYS A 161 6.16 -10.93 12.32
CA CYS A 161 7.01 -10.47 11.24
C CYS A 161 8.28 -9.89 11.89
N ARG A 162 9.45 -10.47 11.62
CA ARG A 162 10.73 -10.17 12.29
C ARG A 162 10.60 -10.17 13.83
N GLY A 163 9.87 -11.16 14.36
CA GLY A 163 9.61 -11.31 15.80
C GLY A 163 8.62 -10.30 16.41
N ARG A 164 7.89 -9.53 15.58
CA ARG A 164 6.97 -8.48 16.03
C ARG A 164 5.54 -8.73 15.55
N THR A 165 4.55 -8.35 16.35
CA THR A 165 3.12 -8.44 16.02
C THR A 165 2.50 -7.06 15.96
N MET A 166 1.58 -6.81 15.01
CA MET A 166 1.02 -5.48 14.76
C MET A 166 0.01 -5.05 15.83
N MET A 167 -0.86 -5.97 16.22
CA MET A 167 -2.03 -5.71 17.05
C MET A 167 -1.82 -6.23 18.48
N TYR A 168 -2.49 -5.60 19.43
CA TYR A 168 -2.58 -6.06 20.82
C TYR A 168 -3.92 -5.67 21.44
N LEU A 169 -4.21 -6.24 22.62
CA LEU A 169 -5.32 -5.82 23.45
C LEU A 169 -4.79 -5.00 24.61
N ASP A 170 -5.40 -3.85 24.89
CA ASP A 170 -5.06 -3.05 26.06
C ASP A 170 -5.60 -3.67 27.37
N ASN A 171 -5.37 -2.99 28.49
CA ASN A 171 -5.86 -3.45 29.81
C ASN A 171 -7.39 -3.50 29.92
N SER A 172 -8.11 -2.82 29.02
CA SER A 172 -9.56 -2.82 28.92
C SER A 172 -10.07 -3.81 27.84
N ASN A 173 -9.20 -4.69 27.36
CA ASN A 173 -9.47 -5.67 26.32
C ASN A 173 -9.92 -5.05 24.98
N GLN A 174 -9.50 -3.82 24.69
CA GLN A 174 -9.75 -3.11 23.44
C GLN A 174 -8.63 -3.36 22.44
N LEU A 175 -8.98 -3.48 21.16
CA LEU A 175 -8.01 -3.55 20.07
C LEU A 175 -7.19 -2.26 20.01
N GLU A 176 -5.87 -2.42 19.96
CA GLU A 176 -4.89 -1.38 19.76
C GLU A 176 -3.83 -1.84 18.73
N LEU A 177 -3.22 -0.86 18.05
CA LEU A 177 -2.18 -1.11 17.05
C LEU A 177 -0.87 -0.47 17.49
N ARG A 178 0.24 -1.16 17.21
CA ARG A 178 1.57 -0.61 17.45
C ARG A 178 1.92 0.38 16.36
N ILE A 179 2.51 1.50 16.75
CA ILE A 179 2.95 2.57 15.85
C ILE A 179 4.45 2.76 16.04
N GLY A 180 5.18 3.02 14.95
CA GLY A 180 6.60 3.32 14.97
C GLY A 180 7.43 2.39 14.08
N PRO A 181 8.76 2.44 14.20
CA PRO A 181 9.67 1.73 13.29
C PRO A 181 9.38 0.23 13.21
N GLY A 182 9.08 -0.24 12.01
CA GLY A 182 8.70 -1.62 11.72
C GLY A 182 7.24 -2.00 12.04
N TYR A 183 6.41 -1.10 12.55
CA TYR A 183 4.96 -1.29 12.68
C TYR A 183 4.23 -0.43 11.63
N GLN A 184 3.01 0.06 11.89
CA GLN A 184 2.51 1.16 11.06
C GLN A 184 3.26 2.46 11.39
N GLY A 185 3.61 3.21 10.34
CA GLY A 185 4.25 4.51 10.46
C GLY A 185 3.27 5.63 10.81
N HIS A 186 1.98 5.44 10.50
CA HIS A 186 0.92 6.42 10.68
C HIS A 186 -0.33 5.75 11.25
N ASP A 187 -1.10 6.51 12.03
CA ASP A 187 -2.41 6.09 12.53
C ASP A 187 -3.35 5.71 11.37
N GLY A 188 -4.02 4.56 11.47
CA GLY A 188 -4.95 4.06 10.46
C GLY A 188 -4.30 3.46 9.20
N GLN A 189 -2.97 3.38 9.12
CA GLN A 189 -2.28 2.86 7.94
C GLN A 189 -2.66 1.40 7.67
N PHE A 190 -2.75 0.56 8.70
CA PHE A 190 -3.14 -0.84 8.48
C PHE A 190 -4.55 -0.95 7.88
N LEU A 191 -5.53 -0.22 8.43
CA LEU A 191 -6.90 -0.18 7.90
C LEU A 191 -6.92 0.33 6.45
N ALA A 192 -6.16 1.38 6.15
CA ALA A 192 -6.06 1.95 4.81
C ALA A 192 -5.48 0.96 3.79
N LEU A 193 -4.51 0.13 4.19
CA LEU A 193 -3.92 -0.87 3.30
C LEU A 193 -4.88 -2.04 3.06
N LEU A 194 -5.63 -2.46 4.09
CA LEU A 194 -6.70 -3.45 3.93
C LEU A 194 -7.80 -2.93 2.97
N ALA A 195 -8.24 -1.68 3.15
CA ALA A 195 -9.20 -1.01 2.27
C ALA A 195 -8.72 -0.94 0.81
N GLN A 196 -7.45 -0.56 0.61
CA GLN A 196 -6.83 -0.51 -0.71
C GLN A 196 -6.64 -1.89 -1.34
N SER A 197 -6.58 -2.94 -0.53
CA SER A 197 -6.50 -4.34 -0.94
C SER A 197 -7.88 -5.00 -1.08
N ARG A 198 -8.97 -4.25 -0.84
CA ARG A 198 -10.36 -4.72 -0.90
C ARG A 198 -10.67 -5.88 0.05
N VAL A 199 -10.03 -5.88 1.22
CA VAL A 199 -10.39 -6.81 2.30
C VAL A 199 -11.76 -6.38 2.84
N MET A 200 -12.64 -7.36 3.06
CA MET A 200 -14.00 -7.11 3.55
C MET A 200 -13.98 -6.77 5.05
N ASP A 201 -14.99 -6.05 5.51
CA ASP A 201 -15.15 -5.64 6.92
C ASP A 201 -15.41 -6.83 7.85
N ASP A 202 -16.01 -7.91 7.35
CA ASP A 202 -16.23 -9.16 8.08
C ASP A 202 -15.01 -10.10 8.12
N PHE A 203 -13.90 -9.73 7.49
CA PHE A 203 -12.68 -10.54 7.49
C PHE A 203 -12.09 -10.65 8.89
N GLU A 204 -11.75 -11.87 9.29
CA GLU A 204 -11.31 -12.17 10.65
C GLU A 204 -9.93 -11.55 10.97
N LEU A 205 -9.85 -10.90 12.12
CA LEU A 205 -8.60 -10.51 12.78
C LEU A 205 -8.42 -11.35 14.05
N ARG A 206 -7.17 -11.71 14.41
CA ARG A 206 -6.89 -12.38 15.69
C ARG A 206 -5.84 -11.67 16.51
N VAL A 207 -6.07 -11.60 17.82
CA VAL A 207 -5.07 -11.20 18.81
C VAL A 207 -5.06 -12.23 19.94
N GLY A 208 -4.07 -13.12 19.93
CA GLY A 208 -4.08 -14.29 20.81
C GLY A 208 -5.33 -15.15 20.57
N ASN A 209 -6.10 -15.41 21.63
CA ASN A 209 -7.36 -16.18 21.54
C ASN A 209 -8.58 -15.32 21.19
N ARG A 210 -8.41 -14.00 21.05
CA ARG A 210 -9.53 -13.10 20.72
C ARG A 210 -9.73 -13.08 19.20
N ALA A 211 -10.92 -13.51 18.79
CA ALA A 211 -11.43 -13.26 17.44
C ALA A 211 -12.04 -11.85 17.36
N LEU A 212 -11.68 -11.14 16.31
CA LEU A 212 -12.13 -9.80 15.93
C LEU A 212 -12.37 -9.82 14.40
N THR A 213 -12.76 -8.68 13.86
CA THR A 213 -13.00 -8.46 12.43
C THR A 213 -12.38 -7.14 11.99
N VAL A 214 -12.29 -6.91 10.68
CA VAL A 214 -11.92 -5.59 10.16
C VAL A 214 -12.91 -4.51 10.61
N ALA A 215 -14.18 -4.83 10.85
CA ALA A 215 -15.14 -3.92 11.46
C ALA A 215 -14.73 -3.47 12.88
N ASP A 216 -14.13 -4.35 13.68
CA ASP A 216 -13.57 -3.95 14.99
C ASP A 216 -12.39 -2.98 14.84
N LEU A 217 -11.58 -3.14 13.78
CA LEU A 217 -10.54 -2.18 13.42
C LEU A 217 -11.13 -0.84 12.96
N VAL A 218 -12.24 -0.85 12.21
CA VAL A 218 -12.98 0.38 11.86
C VAL A 218 -13.45 1.12 13.11
N GLU A 219 -14.00 0.41 14.11
CA GLU A 219 -14.40 1.03 15.38
C GLU A 219 -13.21 1.58 16.18
N HIS A 220 -12.06 0.88 16.17
CA HIS A 220 -10.81 1.40 16.72
C HIS A 220 -10.40 2.74 16.06
N GLU A 221 -10.40 2.80 14.72
CA GLU A 221 -10.01 4.00 13.99
C GLU A 221 -11.00 5.17 14.18
N LYS A 222 -12.31 4.89 14.28
CA LYS A 222 -13.34 5.88 14.64
C LYS A 222 -13.10 6.48 16.03
N ARG A 223 -12.83 5.62 17.03
CA ARG A 223 -12.58 6.02 18.42
C ARG A 223 -11.34 6.92 18.55
N THR A 224 -10.33 6.69 17.73
CA THR A 224 -9.03 7.38 17.80
C THR A 224 -8.92 8.60 16.89
N CYS A 225 -9.96 8.98 16.13
CA CYS A 225 -9.98 10.23 15.38
C CYS A 225 -9.78 11.44 16.30
N ARG A 226 -8.77 12.26 16.04
CA ARG A 226 -8.43 13.44 16.86
C ARG A 226 -8.27 14.69 15.99
N PRO A 227 -8.77 15.87 16.41
CA PRO A 227 -8.58 17.11 15.65
C PRO A 227 -7.11 17.54 15.61
N GLY A 228 -6.70 18.18 14.51
CA GLY A 228 -5.34 18.71 14.37
C GLY A 228 -4.22 17.66 14.30
N THR A 229 -4.55 16.36 14.19
CA THR A 229 -3.58 15.31 13.89
C THR A 229 -3.62 14.96 12.41
N GLU A 230 -2.66 14.17 11.94
CA GLU A 230 -2.80 13.52 10.65
C GLU A 230 -3.89 12.44 10.71
N LEU A 231 -4.84 12.53 9.79
CA LEU A 231 -5.98 11.64 9.62
C LEU A 231 -5.98 11.00 8.23
N THR A 232 -4.92 11.17 7.44
CA THR A 232 -4.80 10.74 6.04
C THR A 232 -5.21 9.28 5.83
N PHE A 233 -4.61 8.36 6.57
CA PHE A 233 -4.88 6.93 6.41
C PHE A 233 -6.21 6.54 7.04
N LYS A 234 -6.62 7.19 8.13
CA LYS A 234 -7.99 7.04 8.67
C LYS A 234 -9.03 7.48 7.64
N LEU A 235 -8.81 8.57 6.89
CA LEU A 235 -9.70 9.02 5.82
C LEU A 235 -9.81 7.97 4.71
N ILE A 236 -8.70 7.36 4.29
CA ILE A 236 -8.71 6.26 3.30
C ILE A 236 -9.53 5.07 3.82
N GLY A 237 -9.21 4.58 5.02
CA GLY A 237 -9.88 3.42 5.62
C GLY A 237 -11.36 3.67 5.88
N LEU A 238 -11.68 4.75 6.58
CA LEU A 238 -13.06 5.07 6.97
C LEU A 238 -13.93 5.41 5.76
N ALA A 239 -13.44 6.13 4.75
CA ALA A 239 -14.22 6.37 3.52
C ALA A 239 -14.43 5.09 2.68
N HIS A 240 -13.60 4.06 2.86
CA HIS A 240 -13.82 2.76 2.25
C HIS A 240 -14.98 2.02 2.92
N TYR A 241 -14.86 1.79 4.24
CA TYR A 241 -15.76 0.92 4.99
C TYR A 241 -17.06 1.60 5.41
N LEU A 242 -17.08 2.93 5.56
CA LEU A 242 -18.29 3.67 5.93
C LEU A 242 -19.00 4.27 4.71
N GLY A 243 -20.29 4.52 4.88
CA GLY A 243 -21.06 5.36 3.97
C GLY A 243 -20.59 6.83 4.02
N PRO A 244 -20.75 7.60 2.94
CA PRO A 244 -20.35 9.01 2.90
C PRO A 244 -21.16 9.90 3.86
N ASP A 245 -22.33 9.44 4.32
CA ASP A 245 -23.21 10.08 5.29
C ASP A 245 -23.01 9.55 6.73
N ALA A 246 -22.05 8.65 6.94
CA ALA A 246 -21.80 8.04 8.24
C ALA A 246 -21.41 9.10 9.28
N LYS A 247 -22.00 8.94 10.47
CA LYS A 247 -21.74 9.79 11.63
C LYS A 247 -21.34 8.94 12.82
N TRP A 248 -20.37 9.40 13.58
CA TRP A 248 -19.98 8.78 14.84
C TRP A 248 -19.57 9.82 15.86
N SER A 249 -19.23 9.40 17.07
CA SER A 249 -18.70 10.28 18.09
C SER A 249 -17.61 9.57 18.87
N ASN A 250 -16.66 10.35 19.36
CA ASN A 250 -15.64 9.89 20.30
C ASN A 250 -15.41 10.98 21.36
N GLN A 251 -14.38 10.82 22.19
CA GLN A 251 -14.06 11.79 23.25
C GLN A 251 -13.75 13.22 22.75
N PHE A 252 -13.48 13.40 21.44
CA PHE A 252 -13.21 14.69 20.79
C PHE A 252 -14.42 15.25 20.01
N GLY A 253 -15.60 14.68 20.23
CA GLY A 253 -16.87 15.16 19.66
C GLY A 253 -17.39 14.33 18.48
N ALA A 254 -18.31 14.93 17.72
CA ALA A 254 -19.02 14.28 16.61
C ALA A 254 -18.22 14.31 15.31
N TRP A 255 -18.14 13.20 14.61
CA TRP A 255 -17.37 13.04 13.38
C TRP A 255 -18.23 12.55 12.23
N ASP A 256 -17.84 12.96 11.04
CA ASP A 256 -18.30 12.47 9.74
C ASP A 256 -17.14 12.55 8.72
N ILE A 257 -17.35 12.02 7.52
CA ILE A 257 -16.32 12.08 6.46
C ILE A 257 -16.00 13.53 6.04
N PRO A 258 -16.98 14.45 5.87
CA PRO A 258 -16.69 15.86 5.62
C PRO A 258 -15.77 16.53 6.66
N ARG A 259 -15.92 16.20 7.95
CA ARG A 259 -15.04 16.67 9.03
C ARG A 259 -13.62 16.11 8.88
N LEU A 260 -13.47 14.82 8.57
CA LEU A 260 -12.14 14.24 8.30
C LEU A 260 -11.44 14.96 7.14
N ILE A 261 -12.17 15.22 6.06
CA ILE A 261 -11.66 15.97 4.91
C ILE A 261 -11.23 17.37 5.31
N GLU A 262 -12.04 18.04 6.12
CA GLU A 262 -11.74 19.40 6.57
C GLU A 262 -10.50 19.46 7.46
N GLU A 263 -10.34 18.52 8.40
CA GLU A 263 -9.12 18.42 9.22
C GLU A 263 -7.88 18.21 8.35
N GLU A 264 -7.96 17.32 7.35
CA GLU A 264 -6.86 17.03 6.43
C GLU A 264 -6.51 18.20 5.51
N LEU A 265 -7.51 18.96 5.03
CA LEU A 265 -7.30 20.14 4.19
C LEU A 265 -6.53 21.26 4.90
N ARG A 266 -6.55 21.29 6.24
CA ARG A 266 -5.76 22.27 7.03
C ARG A 266 -4.29 21.90 7.12
N GLN A 267 -3.92 20.69 6.73
CA GLN A 267 -2.58 20.17 6.88
C GLN A 267 -1.74 20.43 5.60
N PRO A 268 -0.45 20.79 5.74
CA PRO A 268 0.38 21.11 4.57
C PRO A 268 0.72 19.87 3.74
N VAL A 269 0.85 20.03 2.42
CA VAL A 269 1.36 18.96 1.53
C VAL A 269 2.87 19.06 1.40
N VAL A 270 3.39 20.25 1.11
CA VAL A 270 4.85 20.46 0.97
C VAL A 270 5.53 20.29 2.33
N GLY A 271 6.53 19.41 2.39
CA GLY A 271 7.27 19.09 3.60
C GLY A 271 6.71 17.92 4.40
N ALA A 272 5.56 17.36 4.01
CA ALA A 272 5.03 16.13 4.59
C ALA A 272 5.82 14.89 4.11
N ALA A 273 5.71 13.80 4.87
CA ALA A 273 6.25 12.49 4.51
C ALA A 273 5.78 12.08 3.11
N CYS A 274 6.65 11.41 2.35
CA CYS A 274 6.35 10.99 0.97
C CYS A 274 5.78 12.11 0.08
N GLY A 275 6.23 13.36 0.33
CA GLY A 275 5.82 14.55 -0.40
C GLY A 275 4.35 14.94 -0.25
N GLY A 276 3.65 14.42 0.75
CA GLY A 276 2.22 14.65 0.96
C GLY A 276 1.31 13.94 -0.05
N THR A 277 1.85 13.03 -0.86
CA THR A 277 1.06 12.26 -1.84
C THR A 277 -0.02 11.40 -1.20
N HIS A 278 0.21 10.86 0.00
CA HIS A 278 -0.81 10.10 0.73
C HIS A 278 -2.02 10.95 1.11
N ARG A 279 -1.85 12.25 1.43
CA ARG A 279 -2.95 13.18 1.71
C ARG A 279 -3.82 13.40 0.50
N LEU A 280 -3.18 13.68 -0.62
CA LEU A 280 -3.84 13.81 -1.92
C LEU A 280 -4.56 12.51 -2.31
N PHE A 281 -3.96 11.36 -2.00
CA PHE A 281 -4.59 10.06 -2.17
C PHE A 281 -5.83 9.90 -1.27
N GLY A 282 -5.76 10.27 0.00
CA GLY A 282 -6.89 10.25 0.94
C GLY A 282 -8.08 11.09 0.47
N HIS A 283 -7.83 12.32 0.03
CA HIS A 283 -8.87 13.16 -0.57
C HIS A 283 -9.47 12.53 -1.83
N SER A 284 -8.61 12.05 -2.74
CA SER A 284 -9.05 11.40 -3.98
C SER A 284 -9.89 10.16 -3.69
N TYR A 285 -9.52 9.39 -2.67
CA TYR A 285 -10.22 8.18 -2.27
C TYR A 285 -11.63 8.49 -1.79
N ALA A 286 -11.75 9.44 -0.86
CA ALA A 286 -13.04 9.88 -0.34
C ALA A 286 -13.92 10.46 -1.46
N LEU A 287 -13.36 11.29 -2.36
CA LEU A 287 -14.08 11.85 -3.49
C LEU A 287 -14.60 10.79 -4.45
N ASN A 288 -13.78 9.78 -4.78
CA ASN A 288 -14.21 8.69 -5.65
C ASN A 288 -15.36 7.88 -5.01
N ARG A 289 -15.33 7.69 -3.68
CA ARG A 289 -16.41 7.04 -2.93
C ARG A 289 -17.70 7.89 -2.94
N ALA A 290 -17.58 9.18 -2.67
CA ALA A 290 -18.71 10.12 -2.72
C ALA A 290 -19.38 10.16 -4.11
N ARG A 291 -18.58 10.27 -5.18
CA ARG A 291 -19.07 10.24 -6.57
C ARG A 291 -19.78 8.92 -6.90
N LYS A 292 -19.19 7.78 -6.53
CA LYS A 292 -19.82 6.46 -6.74
C LYS A 292 -21.14 6.31 -5.97
N ALA A 293 -21.27 6.98 -4.83
CA ALA A 293 -22.49 7.03 -4.04
C ALA A 293 -23.46 8.15 -4.47
N ASN A 294 -23.18 8.86 -5.57
CA ASN A 294 -23.97 10.00 -6.07
C ASN A 294 -24.18 11.11 -5.04
N ILE A 295 -23.20 11.33 -4.16
CA ILE A 295 -23.23 12.42 -3.20
C ILE A 295 -22.92 13.74 -3.90
N PRO A 296 -23.70 14.81 -3.65
CA PRO A 296 -23.36 16.15 -4.12
C PRO A 296 -21.95 16.56 -3.67
N ILE A 297 -21.13 17.01 -4.61
CA ILE A 297 -19.77 17.47 -4.33
C ILE A 297 -19.83 18.97 -3.98
N ASP A 298 -20.28 19.28 -2.76
CA ASP A 298 -20.37 20.62 -2.17
C ASP A 298 -19.52 20.75 -0.89
N GLY A 299 -19.40 21.96 -0.34
CA GLY A 299 -18.70 22.22 0.93
C GLY A 299 -17.27 21.65 0.97
N SER A 300 -16.97 20.83 1.98
CA SER A 300 -15.66 20.19 2.14
C SER A 300 -15.31 19.24 0.98
N TRP A 301 -16.30 18.59 0.36
CA TRP A 301 -16.07 17.75 -0.82
C TRP A 301 -15.59 18.59 -2.01
N GLN A 302 -16.25 19.72 -2.27
CA GLN A 302 -15.84 20.63 -3.34
C GLN A 302 -14.42 21.16 -3.12
N ARG A 303 -14.11 21.60 -1.89
CA ARG A 303 -12.76 22.06 -1.53
C ARG A 303 -11.71 20.97 -1.77
N ALA A 304 -11.96 19.73 -1.33
CA ALA A 304 -11.06 18.60 -1.59
C ALA A 304 -10.89 18.29 -3.08
N SER A 305 -11.96 18.42 -3.86
CA SER A 305 -11.91 18.22 -5.32
C SER A 305 -11.06 19.27 -6.00
N GLN A 306 -11.20 20.55 -5.62
CA GLN A 306 -10.38 21.65 -6.14
C GLN A 306 -8.92 21.48 -5.72
N PHE A 307 -8.68 21.17 -4.45
CA PHE A 307 -7.35 20.93 -3.90
C PHE A 307 -6.62 19.82 -4.65
N THR A 308 -7.28 18.68 -4.84
CA THR A 308 -6.74 17.54 -5.60
C THR A 308 -6.41 17.94 -7.04
N LEU A 309 -7.31 18.67 -7.71
CA LEU A 309 -7.09 19.14 -9.09
C LEU A 309 -5.88 20.09 -9.20
N GLN A 310 -5.74 21.02 -8.26
CA GLN A 310 -4.60 21.96 -8.24
C GLN A 310 -3.27 21.21 -8.14
N TYR A 311 -3.17 20.19 -7.29
CA TYR A 311 -1.94 19.40 -7.19
C TYR A 311 -1.72 18.50 -8.42
N GLN A 312 -2.77 18.04 -9.11
CA GLN A 312 -2.63 17.27 -10.34
C GLN A 312 -2.02 18.16 -11.44
N GLN A 313 -2.52 19.39 -11.55
CA GLN A 313 -1.97 20.42 -12.44
C GLN A 313 -0.52 20.74 -12.09
N ARG A 314 -0.23 20.89 -10.80
CA ARG A 314 1.13 21.14 -10.31
C ARG A 314 2.08 19.97 -10.62
N ALA A 315 1.66 18.73 -10.41
CA ALA A 315 2.46 17.54 -10.74
C ALA A 315 2.89 17.55 -12.21
N ILE A 316 1.94 17.84 -13.11
CA ILE A 316 2.20 17.94 -14.55
C ILE A 316 3.08 19.14 -14.89
N GLY A 317 2.80 20.31 -14.30
CA GLY A 317 3.61 21.52 -14.51
C GLY A 317 5.06 21.36 -14.06
N LEU A 318 5.35 20.40 -13.17
CA LEU A 318 6.68 20.06 -12.69
C LEU A 318 7.28 18.79 -13.32
N GLN A 319 6.54 18.08 -14.18
CA GLN A 319 6.99 16.83 -14.82
C GLN A 319 8.18 17.08 -15.75
N ASN A 320 9.22 16.25 -15.63
CA ASN A 320 10.46 16.35 -16.40
C ASN A 320 10.27 15.88 -17.86
N PRO A 321 11.17 16.31 -18.79
CA PRO A 321 11.07 15.93 -20.20
C PRO A 321 11.07 14.42 -20.47
N ASP A 322 11.72 13.62 -19.62
CA ASP A 322 11.77 12.16 -19.73
C ASP A 322 10.53 11.44 -19.14
N GLY A 323 9.53 12.20 -18.67
CA GLY A 323 8.32 11.66 -18.07
C GLY A 323 8.41 11.43 -16.56
N SER A 324 9.58 11.53 -15.93
CA SER A 324 9.67 11.45 -14.46
C SER A 324 8.98 12.62 -13.78
N PHE A 325 8.41 12.40 -12.59
CA PHE A 325 7.94 13.50 -11.76
C PHE A 325 9.09 14.15 -11.00
N SER A 326 8.85 15.37 -10.52
CA SER A 326 9.88 16.16 -9.85
C SER A 326 10.45 15.46 -8.62
N THR A 327 11.77 15.43 -8.53
CA THR A 327 12.48 14.93 -7.34
C THR A 327 12.36 15.86 -6.14
N GLU A 328 11.82 17.07 -6.33
CA GLU A 328 11.45 18.03 -5.27
C GLU A 328 9.95 17.96 -4.93
N TRP A 329 9.29 16.84 -5.27
CA TRP A 329 7.86 16.64 -5.06
C TRP A 329 7.03 17.75 -5.72
N PHE A 330 6.20 18.44 -4.95
CA PHE A 330 5.42 19.58 -5.39
C PHE A 330 6.13 20.92 -5.14
N LYS A 331 7.29 20.96 -4.47
CA LYS A 331 7.93 22.24 -4.09
C LYS A 331 8.38 23.03 -5.33
N ALA A 332 9.17 22.40 -6.17
CA ALA A 332 9.73 22.96 -7.40
C ALA A 332 10.00 21.85 -8.40
N ARG A 333 10.50 22.18 -9.59
CA ARG A 333 10.97 21.21 -10.57
C ARG A 333 12.35 20.72 -10.16
N GLY A 334 12.53 19.40 -10.14
CA GLY A 334 13.79 18.74 -9.79
C GLY A 334 13.97 17.46 -10.59
N MET A 335 15.21 17.18 -10.98
CA MET A 335 15.59 16.00 -11.75
C MET A 335 16.93 15.48 -11.24
N SER A 336 16.94 14.97 -10.01
CA SER A 336 18.13 14.34 -9.40
C SER A 336 18.70 13.24 -10.31
N SER A 337 20.01 13.01 -10.27
CA SER A 337 20.66 11.86 -10.91
C SER A 337 20.49 10.56 -10.10
N ASP A 338 20.08 10.65 -8.84
CA ASP A 338 19.83 9.50 -7.97
C ASP A 338 18.56 8.74 -8.40
N ILE A 339 18.75 7.52 -8.88
CA ILE A 339 17.68 6.65 -9.37
C ILE A 339 16.69 6.23 -8.27
N GLU A 340 17.12 6.13 -7.01
CA GLU A 340 16.23 5.75 -5.90
C GLU A 340 15.28 6.90 -5.59
N ARG A 341 15.81 8.13 -5.53
CA ARG A 341 15.00 9.33 -5.39
C ARG A 341 14.00 9.51 -6.54
N ARG A 342 14.41 9.18 -7.76
CA ARG A 342 13.54 9.24 -8.95
C ARG A 342 12.44 8.18 -8.93
N LEU A 343 12.76 6.95 -8.54
CA LEU A 343 11.77 5.88 -8.31
C LEU A 343 10.78 6.30 -7.22
N GLN A 344 11.28 6.80 -6.09
CA GLN A 344 10.47 7.24 -4.96
C GLN A 344 9.47 8.31 -5.38
N THR A 345 9.94 9.44 -5.91
CA THR A 345 9.06 10.57 -6.24
C THR A 345 8.12 10.25 -7.40
N THR A 346 8.61 9.60 -8.46
CA THR A 346 7.77 9.22 -9.60
C THR A 346 6.76 8.15 -9.23
N GLY A 347 7.14 7.13 -8.47
CA GLY A 347 6.25 6.05 -8.03
C GLY A 347 5.08 6.58 -7.20
N HIS A 348 5.35 7.40 -6.18
CA HIS A 348 4.32 7.98 -5.32
C HIS A 348 3.38 8.95 -6.07
N ILE A 349 3.94 9.87 -6.86
CA ILE A 349 3.12 10.85 -7.59
C ILE A 349 2.30 10.13 -8.66
N LEU A 350 2.91 9.20 -9.42
CA LEU A 350 2.20 8.48 -10.47
C LEU A 350 1.10 7.58 -9.90
N GLU A 351 1.35 6.89 -8.78
CA GLU A 351 0.31 6.09 -8.12
C GLU A 351 -0.93 6.94 -7.82
N TRP A 352 -0.73 8.11 -7.21
CA TRP A 352 -1.83 9.01 -6.90
C TRP A 352 -2.50 9.55 -8.17
N MET A 353 -1.73 9.96 -9.19
CA MET A 353 -2.28 10.45 -10.45
C MET A 353 -3.12 9.37 -11.16
N VAL A 354 -2.59 8.15 -11.28
CA VAL A 354 -3.30 7.01 -11.87
C VAL A 354 -4.51 6.60 -11.05
N PHE A 355 -4.54 6.84 -9.74
CA PHE A 355 -5.73 6.59 -8.93
C PHE A 355 -6.80 7.68 -9.08
N SER A 356 -6.39 8.95 -9.17
CA SER A 356 -7.26 10.11 -8.98
C SER A 356 -7.78 10.74 -10.27
N LEU A 357 -7.09 10.54 -11.39
CA LEU A 357 -7.50 11.12 -12.67
C LEU A 357 -8.72 10.41 -13.27
N PRO A 358 -9.56 11.09 -14.08
CA PRO A 358 -10.62 10.47 -14.87
C PRO A 358 -10.10 9.43 -15.87
N GLN A 359 -10.98 8.51 -16.30
CA GLN A 359 -10.60 7.44 -17.24
C GLN A 359 -10.13 7.97 -18.61
N VAL A 360 -10.76 9.04 -19.11
CA VAL A 360 -10.42 9.68 -20.39
C VAL A 360 -8.98 10.20 -20.42
N ASP A 361 -8.42 10.59 -19.27
CA ASP A 361 -7.08 11.16 -19.17
C ASP A 361 -5.98 10.09 -19.00
N MET A 362 -6.33 8.81 -18.90
CA MET A 362 -5.36 7.72 -18.72
C MET A 362 -4.44 7.51 -19.92
N GLN A 363 -4.85 7.93 -21.12
CA GLN A 363 -4.02 7.88 -22.32
C GLN A 363 -3.39 9.24 -22.67
N ASP A 364 -3.49 10.23 -21.79
CA ASP A 364 -2.76 11.48 -21.95
C ASP A 364 -1.25 11.20 -22.03
N GLU A 365 -0.58 11.80 -23.02
CA GLU A 365 0.83 11.53 -23.31
C GLU A 365 1.72 11.75 -22.09
N ARG A 366 1.41 12.72 -21.22
CA ARG A 366 2.17 13.00 -20.01
C ARG A 366 2.08 11.85 -19.00
N ILE A 367 0.90 11.24 -18.87
CA ILE A 367 0.71 10.08 -17.99
C ILE A 367 1.39 8.85 -18.61
N VAL A 368 1.19 8.62 -19.90
CA VAL A 368 1.82 7.51 -20.64
C VAL A 368 3.35 7.57 -20.52
N ARG A 369 3.97 8.74 -20.67
CA ARG A 369 5.41 8.92 -20.49
C ARG A 369 5.87 8.62 -19.06
N SER A 370 5.13 9.01 -18.03
CA SER A 370 5.48 8.66 -16.64
C SER A 370 5.40 7.16 -16.36
N VAL A 371 4.37 6.49 -16.90
CA VAL A 371 4.23 5.04 -16.78
C VAL A 371 5.36 4.32 -17.51
N ASP A 372 5.69 4.76 -18.73
CA ASP A 372 6.79 4.21 -19.51
C ASP A 372 8.14 4.42 -18.83
N TYR A 373 8.38 5.62 -18.31
CA TYR A 373 9.57 5.97 -17.54
C TYR A 373 9.73 5.03 -16.33
N LEU A 374 8.68 4.92 -15.50
CA LEU A 374 8.72 4.12 -14.28
C LEU A 374 8.94 2.63 -14.58
N ALA A 375 8.21 2.09 -15.56
CA ALA A 375 8.39 0.70 -15.97
C ALA A 375 9.79 0.45 -16.55
N SER A 376 10.33 1.38 -17.34
CA SER A 376 11.68 1.28 -17.90
C SER A 376 12.75 1.31 -16.81
N LEU A 377 12.63 2.24 -15.85
CA LEU A 377 13.55 2.34 -14.71
C LEU A 377 13.60 1.03 -13.93
N MET A 378 12.44 0.45 -13.62
CA MET A 378 12.35 -0.82 -12.89
C MET A 378 12.92 -2.00 -13.67
N LEU A 379 12.75 -2.07 -15.00
CA LEU A 379 13.32 -3.16 -15.81
C LEU A 379 14.83 -3.05 -16.00
N GLN A 380 15.32 -1.83 -16.24
CA GLN A 380 16.75 -1.53 -16.39
C GLN A 380 17.50 -1.90 -15.11
N HIS A 381 16.89 -1.62 -13.95
CA HIS A 381 17.46 -1.86 -12.62
C HIS A 381 16.77 -3.02 -11.88
N ARG A 382 16.30 -4.05 -12.60
CA ARG A 382 15.53 -5.17 -12.03
C ARG A 382 16.21 -5.96 -10.90
N ASN A 383 17.54 -5.91 -10.86
CA ASN A 383 18.37 -6.57 -9.85
C ASN A 383 18.71 -5.66 -8.66
N GLN A 384 18.30 -4.39 -8.68
CA GLN A 384 18.54 -3.46 -7.58
C GLN A 384 17.68 -3.81 -6.36
N ALA A 385 18.30 -3.72 -5.19
CA ALA A 385 17.62 -3.82 -3.91
C ALA A 385 16.99 -2.47 -3.56
N TRP A 386 15.80 -2.22 -4.07
CA TRP A 386 15.05 -1.00 -3.76
C TRP A 386 14.52 -0.99 -2.32
N GLU A 387 14.46 0.19 -1.71
CA GLU A 387 13.69 0.42 -0.49
C GLU A 387 12.24 -0.06 -0.64
N VAL A 388 11.73 -0.75 0.38
CA VAL A 388 10.44 -1.45 0.34
C VAL A 388 9.27 -0.49 0.08
N GLY A 389 9.27 0.69 0.69
CA GLY A 389 8.21 1.70 0.53
C GLY A 389 8.13 2.25 -0.91
N PRO A 390 9.17 2.95 -1.40
CA PRO A 390 9.25 3.44 -2.79
C PRO A 390 8.95 2.37 -3.83
N ARG A 391 9.48 1.16 -3.65
CA ARG A 391 9.22 0.02 -4.53
C ARG A 391 7.75 -0.37 -4.54
N GLY A 392 7.10 -0.48 -3.37
CA GLY A 392 5.69 -0.80 -3.26
C GLY A 392 4.80 0.20 -4.01
N HIS A 393 5.06 1.50 -3.84
CA HIS A 393 4.34 2.56 -4.54
C HIS A 393 4.55 2.53 -6.05
N ALA A 394 5.79 2.29 -6.51
CA ALA A 394 6.09 2.18 -7.93
C ALA A 394 5.35 1.01 -8.60
N ILE A 395 5.38 -0.18 -7.98
CA ILE A 395 4.69 -1.36 -8.51
C ILE A 395 3.18 -1.14 -8.52
N ARG A 396 2.63 -0.54 -7.45
CA ARG A 396 1.19 -0.28 -7.37
C ARG A 396 0.73 0.73 -8.43
N ALA A 397 1.51 1.77 -8.72
CA ALA A 397 1.22 2.69 -9.81
C ALA A 397 1.03 1.95 -11.15
N LEU A 398 1.94 1.04 -11.46
CA LEU A 398 1.89 0.22 -12.67
C LEU A 398 0.72 -0.77 -12.66
N ALA A 399 0.43 -1.40 -11.52
CA ALA A 399 -0.69 -2.32 -11.36
C ALA A 399 -2.04 -1.60 -11.52
N LEU A 400 -2.21 -0.41 -10.94
CA LEU A 400 -3.40 0.41 -11.12
C LEU A 400 -3.57 0.85 -12.57
N TYR A 401 -2.49 1.23 -13.25
CA TYR A 401 -2.56 1.62 -14.66
C TYR A 401 -2.98 0.43 -15.54
N ASP A 402 -2.41 -0.75 -15.29
CA ASP A 402 -2.80 -1.98 -15.99
C ASP A 402 -4.29 -2.32 -15.79
N GLN A 403 -4.81 -2.13 -14.58
CA GLN A 403 -6.23 -2.33 -14.28
C GLN A 403 -7.11 -1.35 -15.05
N ARG A 404 -6.76 -0.07 -15.05
CA ARG A 404 -7.57 0.98 -15.67
C ARG A 404 -7.52 0.99 -17.18
N VAL A 405 -6.37 0.67 -17.79
CA VAL A 405 -6.16 0.86 -19.24
C VAL A 405 -6.17 -0.46 -20.00
N PHE A 406 -5.62 -1.52 -19.41
CA PHE A 406 -5.43 -2.78 -20.11
C PHE A 406 -6.37 -3.88 -19.65
N GLY A 407 -7.30 -3.61 -18.72
CA GLY A 407 -8.27 -4.58 -18.23
C GLY A 407 -7.68 -5.57 -17.22
N GLY A 408 -6.63 -5.17 -16.50
CA GLY A 408 -6.15 -5.91 -15.34
C GLY A 408 -7.22 -6.00 -14.26
N MET A 409 -7.24 -7.10 -13.53
CA MET A 409 -8.13 -7.25 -12.38
C MET A 409 -7.29 -7.53 -11.14
N PRO A 410 -7.55 -6.84 -10.01
CA PRO A 410 -7.01 -7.25 -8.72
C PRO A 410 -7.37 -8.71 -8.45
N GLY A 411 -6.48 -9.51 -7.89
CA GLY A 411 -6.81 -10.91 -7.66
C GLY A 411 -6.63 -11.83 -8.87
N GLN A 412 -6.06 -11.35 -9.98
CA GLN A 412 -5.96 -12.14 -11.22
C GLN A 412 -4.67 -11.94 -12.02
N LEU A 413 -3.62 -11.32 -11.44
CA LEU A 413 -2.41 -11.04 -12.20
C LEU A 413 -1.72 -12.33 -12.69
N GLU A 414 -1.58 -13.33 -11.83
CA GLU A 414 -0.95 -14.61 -12.18
C GLU A 414 -1.70 -15.32 -13.30
N LYS A 415 -3.04 -15.41 -13.17
CA LYS A 415 -3.92 -15.99 -14.19
C LYS A 415 -3.80 -15.25 -15.53
N ARG A 416 -3.66 -13.93 -15.48
CA ARG A 416 -3.49 -13.09 -16.67
C ARG A 416 -2.13 -13.31 -17.32
N LEU A 417 -1.06 -13.35 -16.53
CA LEU A 417 0.30 -13.60 -16.99
C LEU A 417 0.43 -14.97 -17.65
N ALA A 418 -0.20 -16.01 -17.08
CA ALA A 418 -0.23 -17.36 -17.67
C ALA A 418 -0.89 -17.40 -19.06
N LYS A 419 -1.87 -16.53 -19.33
CA LYS A 419 -2.53 -16.43 -20.65
C LYS A 419 -1.71 -15.65 -21.69
N LEU A 420 -1.02 -14.60 -21.25
CA LEU A 420 -0.33 -13.67 -22.14
C LEU A 420 1.14 -14.03 -22.39
N VAL A 421 1.73 -14.86 -21.52
CA VAL A 421 3.12 -15.29 -21.62
C VAL A 421 3.14 -16.83 -21.56
N PRO A 422 3.20 -17.53 -22.71
CA PRO A 422 3.09 -18.99 -22.78
C PRO A 422 4.14 -19.80 -21.99
N ASN A 423 5.17 -19.14 -21.45
CA ASN A 423 6.25 -19.73 -20.65
C ASN A 423 6.34 -19.19 -19.22
N HIS A 424 5.30 -18.58 -18.67
CA HIS A 424 5.31 -18.20 -17.26
C HIS A 424 5.33 -19.47 -16.40
N ARG A 425 6.51 -19.83 -15.87
CA ARG A 425 6.61 -20.88 -14.86
C ARG A 425 5.88 -20.38 -13.61
N THR A 426 4.76 -21.00 -13.28
CA THR A 426 4.22 -20.96 -11.91
C THR A 426 5.18 -21.73 -11.03
N VAL A 427 5.91 -21.03 -10.16
CA VAL A 427 6.65 -21.67 -9.07
C VAL A 427 5.60 -22.03 -8.02
N ARG A 428 5.08 -23.25 -8.10
CA ARG A 428 4.20 -23.83 -7.08
C ARG A 428 5.00 -24.23 -5.85
#